data_AF-Q55C62-F1
#
_entry.id   AF-Q55C62-F1
#
_cell.length_a   1.000
_cell.length_b   1.000
_cell.length_c   1.000
_cell.angle_alpha   90.00
_cell.angle_beta   90.00
_cell.angle_gamma   90.00
#
_symmetry.space_group_name_H-M   'P 1'
#
loop_
_entity.id
_entity.type
_entity.pdbx_description
1 polymer ?
#
loop_
_entity_poly.entity_id
_entity_poly.type
_entity_poly.pdbx_seq_one_letter_code
_entity_poly.pdbx_strand_id
1 'polypeptide(L)'
;MGAGNTKLSKEEINELIKKTNYTKDQIDKLSKDYNEYSSKDKKSGFTESEFIDFFYCRFRDWDKDLLIQLFKLFDTDCNGILDFKEFVTSLYIMTKAPVVEKLSLLFDLFDKDQSGHLEVDEVEKLIGVAVACGTSLGMDYSGVTNYVFSICSAENMSNKKKGMNKEEFIKAASNSDKFCKMICFYDSMGQMLY
;
A
#
# COMPACT_ATOMS: atom_id res chain seq x y z
N MET A 1 -31.88 10.36 9.60
CA MET A 1 -31.71 8.90 9.41
C MET A 1 -30.35 8.68 8.77
N GLY A 2 -29.43 8.02 9.47
CA GLY A 2 -28.20 7.41 8.94
C GLY A 2 -27.08 8.31 8.39
N ALA A 3 -26.73 9.41 9.05
CA ALA A 3 -25.49 10.13 8.75
C ALA A 3 -24.28 9.34 9.29
N GLY A 4 -23.80 8.37 8.49
CA GLY A 4 -22.55 7.64 8.74
C GLY A 4 -21.36 8.57 8.46
N ASN A 5 -20.70 8.96 9.53
CA ASN A 5 -19.71 10.02 9.62
C ASN A 5 -18.36 9.62 8.95
N THR A 6 -18.23 9.72 7.63
CA THR A 6 -16.94 9.55 6.89
C THR A 6 -16.06 10.81 6.92
N LYS A 7 -16.05 11.53 8.05
CA LYS A 7 -15.00 12.54 8.29
C LYS A 7 -13.90 11.86 9.06
N LEU A 8 -12.76 11.64 8.41
CA LEU A 8 -11.52 11.30 9.10
C LEU A 8 -11.29 12.29 10.23
N SER A 9 -10.88 11.76 11.37
CA SER A 9 -10.49 12.57 12.50
C SER A 9 -9.31 13.44 12.07
N LYS A 10 -9.22 14.65 12.63
CA LYS A 10 -8.09 15.58 12.36
C LYS A 10 -6.74 14.90 12.65
N GLU A 11 -6.74 13.93 13.56
CA GLU A 11 -5.60 13.09 13.94
C GLU A 11 -5.17 12.21 12.77
N GLU A 12 -6.08 11.46 12.15
CA GLU A 12 -5.79 10.60 10.99
C GLU A 12 -5.25 11.41 9.81
N ILE A 13 -5.82 12.60 9.55
CA ILE A 13 -5.30 13.51 8.53
C ILE A 13 -3.88 13.95 8.89
N ASN A 14 -3.62 14.34 10.14
CA ASN A 14 -2.28 14.74 10.56
C ASN A 14 -1.27 13.58 10.51
N GLU A 15 -1.70 12.36 10.82
CA GLU A 15 -0.86 11.17 10.67
C GLU A 15 -0.53 10.90 9.21
N LEU A 16 -1.51 11.04 8.31
CA LEU A 16 -1.27 10.95 6.87
C LEU A 16 -0.33 12.05 6.39
N ILE A 17 -0.48 13.31 6.82
CA ILE A 17 0.47 14.41 6.48
C ILE A 17 1.88 14.13 7.02
N LYS A 18 2.01 13.43 8.14
CA LYS A 18 3.32 13.06 8.70
C LYS A 18 3.96 11.90 7.95
N LYS A 19 3.15 10.92 7.52
CA LYS A 19 3.62 9.71 6.84
C LYS A 19 3.83 9.93 5.34
N THR A 20 2.98 10.75 4.74
CA THR A 20 3.03 11.13 3.33
C THR A 20 3.50 12.57 3.23
N ASN A 21 4.39 12.89 2.30
CA ASN A 21 4.84 14.27 2.07
C ASN A 21 3.77 15.14 1.37
N TYR A 22 2.48 14.83 1.58
CA TYR A 22 1.36 15.59 1.04
C TYR A 22 1.06 16.81 1.90
N THR A 23 0.76 17.91 1.23
CA THR A 23 0.19 19.09 1.86
C THR A 23 -1.24 18.82 2.33
N LYS A 24 -1.68 19.57 3.34
CA LYS A 24 -3.08 19.51 3.81
C LYS A 24 -4.08 19.75 2.68
N ASP A 25 -3.76 20.66 1.75
CA ASP A 25 -4.57 20.93 0.56
C ASP A 25 -4.64 19.74 -0.41
N GLN A 26 -3.55 19.00 -0.59
CA GLN A 26 -3.56 17.77 -1.40
C GLN A 26 -4.41 16.69 -0.74
N ILE A 27 -4.28 16.48 0.56
CA ILE A 27 -5.12 15.51 1.28
C ILE A 27 -6.58 15.91 1.27
N ASP A 28 -6.90 17.20 1.40
CA ASP A 28 -8.28 17.70 1.31
C ASP A 28 -8.88 17.46 -0.09
N LYS A 29 -8.09 17.67 -1.16
CA LYS A 29 -8.49 17.34 -2.54
C LYS A 29 -8.70 15.83 -2.72
N LEU A 30 -7.74 15.01 -2.28
CA LEU A 30 -7.86 13.55 -2.32
C LEU A 30 -9.07 13.07 -1.52
N SER A 31 -9.37 13.69 -0.37
CA SER A 31 -10.55 13.37 0.44
C SER A 31 -11.85 13.75 -0.24
N LYS A 32 -11.89 14.87 -0.95
CA LYS A 32 -13.05 15.26 -1.77
C LYS A 32 -13.27 14.29 -2.91
N ASP A 33 -12.22 14.00 -3.69
CA ASP A 33 -12.32 13.05 -4.78
C ASP A 33 -12.68 11.65 -4.24
N TYR A 34 -12.10 11.25 -3.10
CA TYR A 34 -12.41 9.98 -2.46
C TYR A 34 -13.89 9.88 -2.09
N ASN A 35 -14.42 10.90 -1.40
CA ASN A 35 -15.82 10.93 -1.01
C ASN A 35 -16.76 11.02 -2.22
N GLU A 36 -16.36 11.66 -3.31
CA GLU A 36 -17.18 11.77 -4.52
C GLU A 36 -17.39 10.41 -5.19
N TYR A 37 -16.34 9.58 -5.26
CA TYR A 37 -16.42 8.26 -5.88
C TYR A 37 -16.97 7.20 -4.91
N SER A 38 -16.54 7.19 -3.64
CA SER A 38 -17.04 6.23 -2.63
C SER A 38 -18.51 6.41 -2.28
N SER A 39 -19.08 7.60 -2.52
CA SER A 39 -20.50 7.86 -2.29
C SER A 39 -21.42 7.21 -3.31
N LYS A 40 -20.90 6.65 -4.41
CA LYS A 40 -21.72 5.97 -5.43
C LYS A 40 -22.37 4.70 -4.85
N ASP A 41 -21.65 3.91 -4.06
CA ASP A 41 -22.12 2.61 -3.57
C ASP A 41 -22.57 2.59 -2.09
N LYS A 42 -22.57 3.74 -1.40
CA LYS A 42 -22.89 3.86 0.04
C LYS A 42 -22.03 2.98 0.97
N LYS A 43 -20.93 2.42 0.45
CA LYS A 43 -19.94 1.68 1.24
C LYS A 43 -18.91 2.66 1.77
N SER A 44 -18.38 2.37 2.95
CA SER A 44 -17.42 3.23 3.65
C SER A 44 -15.99 3.14 3.10
N GLY A 45 -15.83 2.96 1.78
CA GLY A 45 -14.56 3.07 1.11
C GLY A 45 -14.61 2.67 -0.37
N PHE A 46 -13.45 2.66 -1.04
CA PHE A 46 -13.37 2.36 -2.46
C PHE A 46 -13.46 0.87 -2.71
N THR A 47 -14.49 0.44 -3.42
CA THR A 47 -14.51 -0.88 -4.03
C THR A 47 -13.50 -0.98 -5.17
N GLU A 48 -13.14 -2.21 -5.56
CA GLU A 48 -12.29 -2.46 -6.73
C GLU A 48 -12.82 -1.71 -7.97
N SER A 49 -14.14 -1.68 -8.15
CA SER A 49 -14.79 -0.99 -9.26
C SER A 49 -14.65 0.53 -9.18
N GLU A 50 -14.82 1.13 -8.00
CA GLU A 50 -14.62 2.57 -7.80
C GLU A 50 -13.16 2.97 -7.96
N PHE A 51 -12.23 2.11 -7.53
CA PHE A 51 -10.79 2.34 -7.69
C PHE A 51 -10.41 2.32 -9.16
N ILE A 52 -10.89 1.33 -9.90
CA ILE A 52 -10.69 1.28 -11.35
C ILE A 52 -11.31 2.51 -12.02
N ASP A 53 -12.55 2.89 -11.70
CA ASP A 53 -13.21 4.07 -12.29
C ASP A 53 -12.43 5.37 -12.00
N PHE A 54 -11.91 5.51 -10.78
CA PHE A 54 -11.10 6.65 -10.37
C PHE A 54 -9.80 6.78 -11.16
N PHE A 55 -9.07 5.67 -11.35
CA PHE A 55 -7.85 5.71 -12.16
C PHE A 55 -8.16 5.78 -13.65
N TYR A 56 -9.18 5.08 -14.14
CA TYR A 56 -9.51 5.04 -15.57
C TYR A 56 -10.00 6.40 -16.10
N CYS A 57 -10.67 7.20 -15.27
CA CYS A 57 -11.06 8.56 -15.68
C CYS A 57 -9.87 9.53 -15.80
N ARG A 58 -8.77 9.27 -15.08
CA ARG A 58 -7.55 10.09 -15.08
C ARG A 58 -6.46 9.53 -16.01
N PHE A 59 -6.40 8.21 -16.17
CA PHE A 59 -5.36 7.46 -16.89
C PHE A 59 -6.00 6.34 -17.72
N ARG A 60 -6.46 6.66 -18.93
CA ARG A 60 -7.10 5.71 -19.84
C ARG A 60 -6.15 4.65 -20.42
N ASP A 61 -4.85 4.90 -20.34
CA ASP A 61 -3.80 4.03 -20.86
C ASP A 61 -3.43 2.89 -19.90
N TRP A 62 -4.00 2.85 -18.70
CA TRP A 62 -3.69 1.81 -17.72
C TRP A 62 -4.53 0.55 -17.98
N ASP A 63 -3.85 -0.59 -17.93
CA ASP A 63 -4.50 -1.89 -18.04
C ASP A 63 -5.41 -2.12 -16.82
N LYS A 64 -6.64 -2.58 -17.08
CA LYS A 64 -7.59 -2.91 -16.03
C LYS A 64 -7.04 -4.00 -15.11
N ASP A 65 -6.32 -4.98 -15.67
CA ASP A 65 -5.70 -6.04 -14.90
C ASP A 65 -4.63 -5.49 -13.95
N LEU A 66 -3.88 -4.47 -14.37
CA LEU A 66 -2.93 -3.77 -13.50
C LEU A 66 -3.65 -3.02 -12.37
N LEU A 67 -4.78 -2.36 -12.65
CA LEU A 67 -5.57 -1.66 -11.63
C LEU A 67 -6.20 -2.61 -10.62
N ILE A 68 -6.68 -3.78 -11.05
CA ILE A 68 -7.18 -4.83 -10.15
C ILE A 68 -6.05 -5.33 -9.24
N GLN A 69 -4.85 -5.51 -9.79
CA GLN A 69 -3.69 -5.93 -9.01
C GLN A 69 -3.24 -4.86 -8.02
N LEU A 70 -3.25 -3.59 -8.43
CA LEU A 70 -2.97 -2.44 -7.57
C LEU A 70 -4.00 -2.35 -6.44
N PHE A 71 -5.29 -2.52 -6.75
CA PHE A 71 -6.35 -2.53 -5.74
C PHE A 71 -6.08 -3.60 -4.68
N LYS A 72 -5.80 -4.83 -5.09
CA LYS A 72 -5.47 -5.94 -4.17
C LYS A 72 -4.19 -5.72 -3.39
N LEU A 73 -3.24 -4.96 -3.94
CA LEU A 73 -2.01 -4.59 -3.24
C LEU A 73 -2.29 -3.53 -2.16
N PHE A 74 -3.24 -2.64 -2.42
CA PHE A 74 -3.59 -1.51 -1.56
C PHE A 74 -4.66 -1.83 -0.52
N ASP A 75 -5.50 -2.84 -0.77
CA ASP A 75 -6.46 -3.43 0.16
C ASP A 75 -5.72 -4.36 1.14
N THR A 76 -5.08 -3.76 2.15
CA THR A 76 -4.12 -4.44 3.03
C THR A 76 -4.78 -5.31 4.08
N ASP A 77 -6.07 -5.08 4.34
CA ASP A 77 -6.91 -5.94 5.14
C ASP A 77 -7.71 -6.96 4.31
N CYS A 78 -7.56 -6.94 2.98
CA CYS A 78 -8.23 -7.81 2.03
C CYS A 78 -9.76 -7.82 2.25
N ASN A 79 -10.32 -6.71 2.72
CA ASN A 79 -11.76 -6.62 3.00
C ASN A 79 -12.57 -6.35 1.71
N GLY A 80 -11.90 -6.09 0.58
CA GLY A 80 -12.47 -5.75 -0.71
C GLY A 80 -12.85 -4.26 -0.87
N ILE A 81 -12.41 -3.41 0.05
CA ILE A 81 -12.74 -2.00 0.23
C ILE A 81 -11.52 -1.24 0.74
N LEU A 82 -10.98 -0.39 -0.12
CA LEU A 82 -9.81 0.40 0.17
C LEU A 82 -10.19 1.65 0.97
N ASP A 83 -9.76 1.71 2.23
CA ASP A 83 -10.06 2.82 3.12
C ASP A 83 -9.28 4.10 2.74
N PHE A 84 -9.64 5.27 3.28
CA PHE A 84 -8.97 6.51 2.86
C PHE A 84 -7.48 6.55 3.20
N LYS A 85 -7.09 5.96 4.34
CA LYS A 85 -5.69 5.88 4.75
C LYS A 85 -4.94 4.98 3.79
N GLU A 86 -5.48 3.80 3.46
CA GLU A 86 -4.95 2.92 2.44
C GLU A 86 -4.81 3.65 1.10
N PHE A 87 -5.81 4.42 0.69
CA PHE A 87 -5.83 5.11 -0.60
C PHE A 87 -4.72 6.15 -0.72
N VAL A 88 -4.62 7.04 0.26
CA VAL A 88 -3.62 8.11 0.26
C VAL A 88 -2.20 7.53 0.38
N THR A 89 -2.04 6.52 1.23
CA THR A 89 -0.76 5.84 1.45
C THR A 89 -0.31 5.12 0.18
N SER A 90 -1.23 4.45 -0.49
CA SER A 90 -1.02 3.74 -1.76
C SER A 90 -0.63 4.69 -2.88
N LEU A 91 -1.37 5.79 -3.04
CA LEU A 91 -1.00 6.85 -3.98
C LEU A 91 0.41 7.38 -3.70
N TYR A 92 0.78 7.55 -2.42
CA TYR A 92 2.13 7.97 -2.05
C TYR A 92 3.20 6.96 -2.47
N ILE A 93 2.98 5.65 -2.27
CA ILE A 93 3.90 4.59 -2.72
C ILE A 93 4.10 4.64 -4.24
N MET A 94 3.07 5.01 -5.00
CA MET A 94 3.12 5.16 -6.46
C MET A 94 3.88 6.41 -6.93
N THR A 95 4.12 7.39 -6.06
CA THR A 95 4.89 8.60 -6.41
C THR A 95 6.37 8.28 -6.66
N LYS A 96 7.14 9.29 -7.08
CA LYS A 96 8.62 9.23 -7.18
C LYS A 96 9.33 9.41 -5.83
N ALA A 97 8.67 9.14 -4.70
CA ALA A 97 9.31 9.21 -3.40
C ALA A 97 10.55 8.30 -3.32
N PRO A 98 11.57 8.65 -2.52
CA PRO A 98 12.73 7.80 -2.29
C PRO A 98 12.32 6.40 -1.84
N VAL A 99 13.02 5.36 -2.32
CA VAL A 99 12.72 3.95 -1.96
C VAL A 99 12.62 3.75 -0.46
N VAL A 100 13.51 4.37 0.30
CA VAL A 100 13.53 4.31 1.77
C VAL A 100 12.22 4.84 2.38
N GLU A 101 11.67 5.93 1.86
CA GLU A 101 10.40 6.47 2.33
C GLU A 101 9.22 5.57 1.98
N LYS A 102 9.22 5.01 0.76
CA LYS A 102 8.20 4.05 0.33
C LYS A 102 8.21 2.80 1.20
N LEU A 103 9.38 2.23 1.46
CA LEU A 103 9.55 1.07 2.33
C LEU A 103 9.17 1.37 3.78
N SER A 104 9.53 2.55 4.27
CA SER A 104 9.16 3.04 5.60
C SER A 104 7.65 3.11 5.78
N LEU A 105 6.95 3.64 4.77
CA LEU A 105 5.50 3.79 4.82
C LEU A 105 4.78 2.47 4.54
N LEU A 106 5.34 1.60 3.69
CA LEU A 106 4.88 0.24 3.51
C LEU A 106 4.97 -0.57 4.82
N PHE A 107 6.06 -0.43 5.55
CA PHE A 107 6.23 -1.01 6.89
C PHE A 107 5.11 -0.55 7.83
N ASP A 108 4.91 0.77 7.94
CA ASP A 108 3.89 1.38 8.81
C ASP A 108 2.45 1.03 8.41
N LEU A 109 2.25 0.46 7.22
CA LEU A 109 0.97 0.02 6.69
C LEU A 109 0.72 -1.46 6.99
N PHE A 110 1.76 -2.29 6.99
CA PHE A 110 1.66 -3.69 7.38
C PHE A 110 1.71 -3.91 8.89
N ASP A 111 2.44 -3.07 9.63
CA ASP A 111 2.48 -2.99 11.10
C ASP A 111 1.15 -2.44 11.63
N LYS A 112 0.11 -3.30 11.63
CA LYS A 112 -1.27 -2.92 11.98
C LYS A 112 -1.39 -2.63 13.47
N ASP A 113 -0.62 -3.34 14.29
CA ASP A 113 -0.63 -3.16 15.74
C ASP A 113 0.31 -2.04 16.22
N GLN A 114 1.09 -1.45 15.30
CA GLN A 114 2.07 -0.40 15.60
C GLN A 114 3.08 -0.86 16.67
N SER A 115 3.37 -2.16 16.70
CA SER A 115 4.40 -2.74 17.57
C SER A 115 5.80 -2.28 17.20
N GLY A 116 5.96 -1.67 16.02
CA GLY A 116 7.24 -1.31 15.42
C GLY A 116 7.96 -2.51 14.82
N HIS A 117 7.29 -3.65 14.70
CA HIS A 117 7.84 -4.89 14.18
C HIS A 117 6.83 -5.61 13.29
N LEU A 118 7.26 -6.05 12.11
CA LEU A 118 6.46 -6.94 11.28
C LEU A 118 6.45 -8.34 11.88
N GLU A 119 5.32 -8.70 12.47
CA GLU A 119 5.06 -10.04 13.00
C GLU A 119 4.79 -11.03 11.87
N VAL A 120 4.73 -12.33 12.20
CA VAL A 120 4.55 -13.40 11.21
C VAL A 120 3.25 -13.17 10.40
N ASP A 121 2.15 -12.87 11.08
CA ASP A 121 0.85 -12.60 10.45
C ASP A 121 0.89 -11.37 9.51
N GLU A 122 1.76 -10.39 9.78
CA GLU A 122 1.91 -9.18 8.98
C GLU A 122 2.81 -9.42 7.77
N VAL A 123 3.87 -10.22 7.94
CA VAL A 123 4.69 -10.71 6.83
C VAL A 123 3.87 -11.62 5.91
N GLU A 124 2.96 -12.45 6.42
CA GLU A 124 2.05 -13.26 5.59
C GLU A 124 1.14 -12.39 4.72
N LYS A 125 0.63 -11.26 5.25
CA LYS A 125 -0.12 -10.28 4.45
C LYS A 125 0.76 -9.65 3.38
N LEU A 126 1.99 -9.26 3.74
CA LEU A 126 2.96 -8.73 2.79
C LEU A 126 3.28 -9.74 1.69
N ILE A 127 3.40 -11.03 2.01
CA ILE A 127 3.56 -12.12 1.04
C ILE A 127 2.35 -12.19 0.11
N GLY A 128 1.12 -12.16 0.63
CA GLY A 128 -0.09 -12.19 -0.20
C GLY A 128 -0.11 -11.05 -1.22
N VAL A 129 0.24 -9.86 -0.76
CA VAL A 129 0.38 -8.65 -1.58
C VAL A 129 1.51 -8.79 -2.62
N ALA A 130 2.67 -9.25 -2.20
CA ALA A 130 3.81 -9.49 -3.10
C ALA A 130 3.50 -10.57 -4.13
N VAL A 131 2.79 -11.64 -3.77
CA VAL A 131 2.37 -12.72 -4.66
C VAL A 131 1.45 -12.16 -5.75
N ALA A 132 0.52 -11.26 -5.40
CA ALA A 132 -0.35 -10.62 -6.38
C ALA A 132 0.44 -9.89 -7.48
N CYS A 133 1.53 -9.21 -7.14
CA CYS A 133 2.41 -8.55 -8.11
C CYS A 133 3.46 -9.47 -8.73
N GLY A 134 3.99 -10.42 -7.98
CA GLY A 134 5.01 -11.37 -8.42
C GLY A 134 4.47 -12.35 -9.45
N THR A 135 3.18 -12.70 -9.36
CA THR A 135 2.49 -13.50 -10.38
C THR A 135 2.51 -12.76 -11.73
N SER A 136 2.35 -11.44 -11.72
CA SER A 136 2.47 -10.58 -12.92
C SER A 136 3.90 -10.49 -13.47
N LEU A 137 4.89 -10.72 -12.62
CA LEU A 137 6.31 -10.83 -13.00
C LEU A 137 6.71 -12.27 -13.41
N GLY A 138 5.75 -13.18 -13.54
CA GLY A 138 5.98 -14.57 -13.92
C GLY A 138 6.56 -15.45 -12.82
N MET A 139 6.49 -15.01 -11.55
CA MET A 139 6.89 -15.83 -10.41
C MET A 139 5.72 -16.67 -9.91
N ASP A 140 5.98 -17.92 -9.57
CA ASP A 140 4.99 -18.76 -8.89
C ASP A 140 4.83 -18.36 -7.42
N TYR A 141 3.71 -18.77 -6.81
CA TYR A 141 3.40 -18.49 -5.40
C TYR A 141 4.56 -18.82 -4.46
N SER A 142 5.21 -19.98 -4.66
CA SER A 142 6.31 -20.43 -3.80
C SER A 142 7.55 -19.58 -4.03
N GLY A 143 7.84 -19.22 -5.29
CA GLY A 143 8.93 -18.33 -5.65
C GLY A 143 8.83 -16.96 -4.99
N VAL A 144 7.64 -16.35 -4.96
CA VAL A 144 7.43 -15.06 -4.29
C VAL A 144 7.46 -15.20 -2.79
N THR A 145 6.79 -16.22 -2.25
CA THR A 145 6.76 -16.49 -0.80
C THR A 145 8.17 -16.68 -0.26
N ASN A 146 8.97 -17.56 -0.90
CA ASN A 146 10.36 -17.78 -0.50
C ASN A 146 11.22 -16.53 -0.66
N TYR A 147 10.94 -15.71 -1.67
CA TYR A 147 11.68 -14.46 -1.90
C TYR A 147 11.39 -13.42 -0.81
N VAL A 148 10.11 -13.15 -0.53
CA VAL A 148 9.71 -12.25 0.56
C VAL A 148 10.18 -12.80 1.90
N PHE A 149 10.01 -14.09 2.15
CA PHE A 149 10.51 -14.74 3.36
C PHE A 149 12.03 -14.62 3.43
N SER A 150 12.78 -14.77 2.35
CA SER A 150 14.23 -14.55 2.39
C SER A 150 14.62 -13.09 2.70
N ILE A 151 13.78 -12.11 2.35
CA ILE A 151 14.00 -10.70 2.72
C ILE A 151 13.64 -10.48 4.19
N CYS A 152 12.48 -10.97 4.64
CA CYS A 152 11.99 -10.82 6.01
C CYS A 152 12.71 -11.72 7.02
N SER A 153 13.31 -12.82 6.55
CA SER A 153 13.93 -13.88 7.34
C SER A 153 15.42 -14.04 7.05
N ALA A 154 16.05 -13.15 6.26
CA ALA A 154 17.46 -13.25 5.87
C ALA A 154 18.39 -13.59 7.04
N GLU A 155 18.13 -13.11 8.27
CA GLU A 155 18.96 -13.46 9.43
C GLU A 155 18.24 -13.57 10.80
N ASN A 156 16.94 -13.22 10.95
CA ASN A 156 16.44 -12.87 12.30
C ASN A 156 15.09 -13.45 12.80
N MET A 157 14.30 -14.18 12.00
CA MET A 157 12.99 -14.66 12.48
C MET A 157 13.07 -15.90 13.39
N SER A 158 14.16 -16.66 13.33
CA SER A 158 14.36 -17.85 14.18
C SER A 158 14.89 -17.55 15.59
N ASN A 159 15.32 -16.32 15.90
CA ASN A 159 15.94 -15.98 17.18
C ASN A 159 15.35 -14.74 17.89
N LYS A 160 14.41 -14.02 17.27
CA LYS A 160 13.67 -12.92 17.87
C LYS A 160 12.18 -13.23 17.89
N LYS A 161 11.59 -13.44 19.08
CA LYS A 161 10.13 -13.54 19.29
C LYS A 161 9.33 -12.30 18.85
N LYS A 162 9.99 -11.27 18.30
CA LYS A 162 9.45 -9.92 18.13
C LYS A 162 9.34 -9.48 16.66
N GLY A 163 9.42 -10.37 15.67
CA GLY A 163 9.29 -9.94 14.26
C GLY A 163 10.46 -9.10 13.73
N MET A 164 10.29 -8.49 12.56
CA MET A 164 11.30 -7.68 11.87
C MET A 164 11.06 -6.19 12.11
N ASN A 165 12.04 -5.44 12.61
CA ASN A 165 11.82 -4.01 12.83
C ASN A 165 11.94 -3.19 11.52
N LYS A 166 11.51 -1.92 11.58
CA LYS A 166 11.50 -1.01 10.43
C LYS A 166 12.86 -0.84 9.75
N GLU A 167 13.93 -0.71 10.52
CA GLU A 167 15.29 -0.55 9.99
C GLU A 167 15.79 -1.81 9.29
N GLU A 168 15.50 -2.98 9.86
CA GLU A 168 15.81 -4.29 9.29
C GLU A 168 15.05 -4.47 7.96
N PHE A 169 13.75 -4.17 7.95
CA PHE A 169 12.92 -4.27 6.75
C PHE A 169 13.42 -3.35 5.64
N ILE A 170 13.65 -2.07 5.95
CA ILE A 170 14.18 -1.11 4.98
C ILE A 170 15.52 -1.59 4.43
N LYS A 171 16.45 -2.04 5.29
CA LYS A 171 17.78 -2.49 4.86
C LYS A 171 17.70 -3.73 3.97
N ALA A 172 16.88 -4.72 4.35
CA ALA A 172 16.72 -5.95 3.58
C ALA A 172 16.02 -5.69 2.23
N ALA A 173 14.95 -4.91 2.24
CA ALA A 173 14.19 -4.56 1.04
C ALA A 173 14.98 -3.62 0.11
N SER A 174 15.73 -2.65 0.66
CA SER A 174 16.55 -1.73 -0.14
C SER A 174 17.71 -2.42 -0.87
N ASN A 175 18.19 -3.55 -0.34
CA ASN A 175 19.20 -4.37 -1.02
C ASN A 175 18.64 -5.16 -2.21
N SER A 176 17.32 -5.17 -2.37
CA SER A 176 16.61 -6.07 -3.26
C SER A 176 15.84 -5.29 -4.32
N ASP A 177 16.50 -4.97 -5.43
CA ASP A 177 15.92 -4.19 -6.54
C ASP A 177 14.62 -4.84 -7.07
N LYS A 178 14.58 -6.17 -7.13
CA LYS A 178 13.40 -6.93 -7.57
C LYS A 178 12.22 -6.81 -6.60
N PHE A 179 12.44 -6.71 -5.28
CA PHE A 179 11.39 -6.47 -4.30
C PHE A 179 10.89 -5.03 -4.37
N CYS A 180 11.81 -4.07 -4.50
CA CYS A 180 11.47 -2.66 -4.72
C CYS A 180 10.66 -2.48 -6.02
N LYS A 181 11.00 -3.20 -7.09
CA LYS A 181 10.22 -3.20 -8.33
C LYS A 181 8.85 -3.85 -8.16
N MET A 182 8.77 -4.93 -7.40
CA MET A 182 7.53 -5.68 -7.15
C MET A 182 6.53 -4.89 -6.30
N ILE A 183 6.99 -4.22 -5.23
CA ILE A 183 6.08 -3.56 -4.27
C ILE A 183 6.09 -2.04 -4.39
N CYS A 184 7.22 -1.41 -4.74
CA CYS A 184 7.33 0.04 -4.85
C CYS A 184 7.18 0.57 -6.29
N PHE A 185 6.83 -0.29 -7.25
CA PHE A 185 6.69 0.03 -8.68
C PHE A 185 7.85 0.87 -9.22
N TYR A 186 9.07 0.54 -8.78
CA TYR A 186 10.28 1.37 -8.87
C TYR A 186 10.65 1.83 -10.31
N ASP A 187 10.06 1.27 -11.36
CA ASP A 187 10.48 1.52 -12.76
C ASP A 187 9.42 2.13 -13.70
N SER A 188 8.14 2.37 -13.32
CA SER A 188 7.11 2.62 -14.36
C SER A 188 6.04 3.70 -14.14
N MET A 189 6.16 4.62 -13.18
CA MET A 189 5.23 5.77 -13.12
C MET A 189 5.95 7.11 -13.18
N GLY A 190 6.44 7.43 -14.38
CA GLY A 190 6.95 8.75 -14.73
C GLY A 190 5.92 9.86 -14.43
N GLN A 191 6.32 10.85 -13.63
CA GLN A 191 5.59 12.12 -13.36
C GLN A 191 4.11 12.01 -12.93
N MET A 192 3.66 10.90 -12.33
CA MET A 192 2.22 10.64 -12.19
C MET A 192 1.46 11.34 -11.05
N LEU A 193 2.08 12.26 -10.28
CA LEU A 193 1.37 13.04 -9.23
C LEU A 193 1.93 14.47 -8.99
N TYR A 194 2.63 15.05 -9.97
CA TYR A 194 2.93 16.50 -10.05
C TYR A 194 2.96 16.98 -11.50
#